data_AF-A0A924RB20-F1
#
_entry.id   AF-A0A924RB20-F1
#
_cell.length_a   1.000
_cell.length_b   1.000
_cell.length_c   1.000
_cell.angle_alpha   90.00
_cell.angle_beta   90.00
_cell.angle_gamma   90.00
#
_symmetry.space_group_name_H-M   'P 1'
#
loop_
_entity.id
_entity.type
_entity.pdbx_description
1 polymer ?
#
loop_
_entity_poly.entity_id
_entity_poly.type
_entity_poly.pdbx_seq_one_letter_code
_entity_poly.pdbx_strand_id
1 'polypeptide(L)' 'AWREDLDPKIDVVRRLAVAYDAVLVAADAGLARSAAAIGGTVIALDGVHPTSVGHELLASLWLDAVTDAGLGTSSP' A
#
# COMPACT_ATOMS: atom_id res chain seq x y z
N ALA A 1 -6.21 -10.34 17.59
CA ALA A 1 -6.19 -8.90 17.22
C ALA A 1 -5.93 -8.74 15.71
N TRP A 2 -6.22 -7.58 15.11
CA TRP A 2 -6.09 -7.36 13.64
C TRP A 2 -4.71 -7.70 13.07
N ARG A 3 -3.62 -7.33 13.77
CA ARG A 3 -2.25 -7.63 13.31
C ARG A 3 -1.90 -9.12 13.33
N GLU A 4 -2.39 -9.88 14.30
CA GLU A 4 -2.16 -11.34 14.36
C GLU A 4 -2.74 -12.09 13.16
N ASP A 5 -3.82 -11.57 12.56
CA ASP A 5 -4.43 -12.13 11.34
C ASP A 5 -3.78 -11.59 10.05
N LEU A 6 -3.48 -10.29 9.99
CA LEU A 6 -2.97 -9.67 8.77
C LEU A 6 -1.46 -9.85 8.55
N ASP A 7 -0.64 -9.83 9.60
CA ASP A 7 0.82 -9.93 9.46
C ASP A 7 1.23 -11.20 8.69
N PRO A 8 0.70 -12.39 9.02
CA PRO A 8 1.02 -13.59 8.26
C PRO A 8 0.63 -13.50 6.77
N LYS A 9 -0.47 -12.81 6.44
CA LYS A 9 -0.94 -12.65 5.05
C LYS A 9 -0.07 -11.66 4.29
N ILE A 10 0.31 -10.55 4.92
CA ILE A 10 1.23 -9.56 4.36
C ILE A 10 2.57 -10.24 4.04
N ASP A 11 3.09 -11.07 4.94
CA ASP A 11 4.34 -11.81 4.74
C ASP A 11 4.25 -12.84 3.60
N VAL A 12 3.10 -13.48 3.40
CA VAL A 12 2.85 -14.32 2.22
C VAL A 12 2.94 -13.49 0.94
N VAL A 13 2.27 -12.33 0.86
CA VAL A 13 2.31 -11.46 -0.32
C VAL A 13 3.73 -10.97 -0.61
N ARG A 14 4.50 -10.59 0.41
CA ARG A 14 5.91 -10.21 0.26
C ARG A 14 6.76 -11.34 -0.31
N ARG A 15 6.60 -12.57 0.18
CA ARG A 15 7.30 -13.75 -0.33
C ARG A 15 6.91 -14.06 -1.77
N LEU A 16 5.63 -13.95 -2.11
CA LEU A 16 5.15 -14.15 -3.48
C LEU A 16 5.73 -13.09 -4.43
N ALA A 17 5.81 -11.82 -4.03
CA ALA A 17 6.43 -10.79 -4.85
C ALA A 17 7.88 -11.15 -5.23
N VAL A 18 8.67 -11.62 -4.27
CA VAL A 18 10.04 -12.11 -4.53
C VAL A 18 10.03 -13.36 -5.42
N ALA A 19 9.17 -14.34 -5.13
CA ALA A 19 9.15 -15.61 -5.84
C ALA A 19 8.75 -15.49 -7.33
N TYR A 20 7.98 -14.47 -7.66
CA TYR A 20 7.45 -14.23 -9.02
C TYR A 20 8.04 -13.01 -9.71
N ASP A 21 9.08 -12.39 -9.13
CA ASP A 21 9.66 -11.12 -9.63
C ASP A 21 8.59 -10.05 -9.89
N ALA A 22 7.61 -9.98 -8.98
CA ALA A 22 6.49 -9.06 -9.09
C ALA A 22 6.74 -7.78 -8.30
N VAL A 23 6.26 -6.66 -8.83
CA VAL A 23 6.30 -5.37 -8.14
C VAL A 23 5.38 -5.41 -6.91
N LEU A 24 5.96 -5.15 -5.73
CA LEU A 24 5.21 -5.09 -4.48
C LEU A 24 4.74 -3.67 -4.19
N VAL A 25 3.43 -3.46 -4.21
CA VAL A 25 2.82 -2.24 -3.63
C VAL A 25 2.62 -2.47 -2.13
N ALA A 26 3.48 -1.88 -1.30
CA ALA A 26 3.46 -2.04 0.16
C ALA A 26 2.36 -1.19 0.85
N ALA A 27 1.10 -1.36 0.43
CA ALA A 27 -0.03 -0.52 0.83
C ALA A 27 -0.26 -0.45 2.36
N ASP A 28 -0.16 -1.57 3.09
CA ASP A 28 -0.32 -1.60 4.55
C ASP A 28 0.64 -0.63 5.25
N ALA A 29 1.94 -0.77 4.97
CA ALA A 29 2.97 0.07 5.58
C ALA A 29 2.87 1.54 5.13
N GLY A 30 2.54 1.77 3.85
CA GLY A 30 2.37 3.11 3.30
C GLY A 30 1.19 3.86 3.93
N LEU A 31 0.01 3.25 3.94
CA LEU A 31 -1.19 3.84 4.54
C LEU A 31 -1.08 3.96 6.06
N ALA A 32 -0.44 3.02 6.76
CA ALA A 32 -0.19 3.14 8.20
C ALA A 32 0.71 4.34 8.53
N ARG A 33 1.74 4.61 7.70
CA ARG A 33 2.60 5.80 7.84
C ARG A 33 1.81 7.08 7.62
N SER A 34 0.98 7.14 6.58
CA SER A 34 0.12 8.29 6.32
C SER A 34 -0.89 8.49 7.46
N ALA A 35 -1.54 7.43 7.93
CA ALA A 35 -2.45 7.47 9.07
C ALA A 35 -1.78 8.01 10.34
N ALA A 36 -0.51 7.66 10.59
CA ALA A 36 0.26 8.21 11.71
C ALA A 36 0.57 9.72 11.54
N ALA A 37 0.69 10.20 10.30
CA ALA A 37 1.01 11.59 9.99
C ALA A 37 -0.22 12.52 9.95
N ILE A 38 -1.33 12.06 9.35
CA ILE A 38 -2.52 12.89 9.07
C ILE A 38 -3.81 12.39 9.75
N GLY A 39 -3.74 11.29 10.49
CA GLY A 39 -4.86 10.71 11.24
C GLY A 39 -5.54 9.56 10.50
N GLY A 40 -5.81 8.47 11.24
CA GLY A 40 -6.41 7.25 10.67
C GLY A 40 -7.79 7.46 10.06
N THR A 41 -8.64 8.30 10.66
CA THR A 41 -9.99 8.60 10.15
C THR A 41 -9.99 9.43 8.87
N VAL A 42 -8.90 10.17 8.60
CA VAL A 42 -8.70 10.84 7.30
C VAL A 42 -8.46 9.81 6.20
N ILE A 43 -7.76 8.70 6.52
CA ILE A 43 -7.48 7.61 5.58
C ILE A 43 -8.69 6.69 5.40
N ALA A 44 -9.30 6.23 6.50
CA ALA A 44 -10.44 5.32 6.50
C ALA A 44 -11.35 5.63 7.71
N LEU A 45 -12.59 6.05 7.46
CA LEU A 45 -13.50 6.51 8.52
C LEU A 45 -13.82 5.41 9.53
N ASP A 46 -14.00 4.18 9.05
CA ASP A 46 -14.27 2.98 9.87
C ASP A 46 -13.01 2.16 10.17
N GLY A 47 -11.84 2.66 9.78
CA GLY A 47 -10.56 1.98 9.92
C GLY A 47 -10.28 0.88 8.88
N VAL A 48 -11.17 0.65 7.90
CA VAL A 48 -11.01 -0.38 6.86
C VAL A 48 -11.19 0.18 5.45
N HIS A 49 -12.29 0.89 5.19
CA HIS A 49 -12.65 1.37 3.86
C HIS A 49 -12.03 2.76 3.62
N PRO A 50 -11.19 2.92 2.57
CA PRO A 50 -10.56 4.21 2.31
C PRO A 50 -11.57 5.32 2.02
N THR A 51 -11.30 6.51 2.52
CA THR A 51 -11.95 7.76 2.05
C THR A 51 -11.40 8.13 0.67
N SER A 52 -11.86 9.25 0.09
CA SER A 52 -11.26 9.81 -1.13
C SER A 52 -9.76 10.07 -0.95
N VAL A 53 -9.35 10.64 0.20
CA VAL A 53 -7.93 10.88 0.51
C VAL A 53 -7.16 9.56 0.67
N GLY A 54 -7.77 8.55 1.30
CA GLY A 54 -7.18 7.22 1.39
C GLY A 54 -6.97 6.56 0.02
N HIS A 55 -7.94 6.69 -0.89
CA HIS A 55 -7.83 6.21 -2.26
C HIS A 55 -6.75 6.95 -3.06
N GLU A 56 -6.65 8.27 -2.93
CA GLU A 56 -5.59 9.06 -3.57
C GLU A 56 -4.21 8.61 -3.11
N LEU A 57 -4.00 8.42 -1.80
CA LEU A 57 -2.74 7.93 -1.26
C LEU A 57 -2.40 6.52 -1.73
N LEU A 58 -3.40 5.63 -1.81
CA LEU A 58 -3.19 4.28 -2.35
C LEU A 58 -2.80 4.31 -3.83
N ALA A 59 -3.41 5.21 -4.63
CA ALA A 59 -3.05 5.40 -6.02
C ALA A 59 -1.62 5.95 -6.18
N SER A 60 -1.20 6.90 -5.34
CA SER A 60 0.19 7.38 -5.31
C SER A 60 1.17 6.25 -4.98
N LEU A 61 0.89 5.46 -3.95
CA LEU A 61 1.74 4.30 -3.59
C LEU A 61 1.86 3.29 -4.73
N TRP A 62 0.80 3.09 -5.51
CA TRP A 62 0.83 2.23 -6.69
C TRP A 62 1.70 2.82 -7.79
N LEU A 63 1.51 4.11 -8.11
CA LEU A 63 2.27 4.82 -9.14
C LEU A 63 3.76 4.86 -8.82
N ASP A 64 4.12 5.16 -7.57
CA ASP A 64 5.51 5.15 -7.09
C ASP A 64 6.12 3.77 -7.28
N ALA A 65 5.44 2.70 -6.82
CA ALA A 65 5.95 1.34 -6.91
C ALA A 65 6.21 0.88 -8.36
N VAL A 66 5.31 1.18 -9.29
CA VAL A 66 5.50 0.79 -10.70
C VAL A 66 6.53 1.68 -11.41
N THR A 67 6.66 2.94 -11.01
CA THR A 67 7.66 3.87 -11.56
C THR A 67 9.05 3.48 -11.11
N ASP A 68 9.24 3.23 -9.81
CA ASP A 68 10.51 2.77 -9.23
C ASP A 68 10.96 1.42 -9.81
N ALA A 69 10.00 0.56 -10.15
CA ALA A 69 10.25 -0.70 -10.84
C ALA A 69 10.53 -0.56 -12.35
N GLY A 70 10.49 0.65 -12.91
CA GLY A 70 10.70 0.91 -14.33
C GLY A 70 9.56 0.42 -15.24
N LEU A 71 8.38 0.14 -14.67
CA LEU A 71 7.16 -0.24 -15.41
C LEU A 71 6.26 0.95 -15.76
N GLY A 72 6.55 2.14 -15.21
CA GLY A 72 5.94 3.40 -15.62
C GLY A 72 6.36 3.74 -17.05
N THR A 73 5.43 4.28 -17.85
CA THR A 73 5.77 4.75 -19.19
C THR A 73 6.89 5.78 -19.09
N SER A 74 8.03 5.55 -19.75
CA SER A 74 8.94 6.63 -20.07
C SER A 74 8.12 7.75 -20.72
N SER A 75 8.03 8.93 -20.09
CA SER A 75 7.65 10.09 -20.87
C SER A 75 8.62 10.20 -22.05
N PRO A 76 8.14 10.44 -23.28
CA PRO A 76 9.01 10.80 -24.40
C PRO A 76 9.81 12.07 -24.09
#